data_AF-A0AAN8R2N3-F1
#
_entry.id   AF-A0AAN8R2N3-F1
#
_cell.length_a   1.000
_cell.length_b   1.000
_cell.length_c   1.000
_cell.angle_alpha   90.00
_cell.angle_beta   90.00
_cell.angle_gamma   90.00
#
_symmetry.space_group_name_H-M   'P 1'
#
loop_
_entity.id
_entity.type
_entity.pdbx_description
1 polymer ?
#
loop_
_entity_poly.entity_id
_entity_poly.type
_entity_poly.pdbx_seq_one_letter_code
_entity_poly.pdbx_strand_id
1 'polypeptide(L)'
;MDWVGGDGPGVNDLTGCRLQHDDLTGSRLQYDDLTGSRLQYDDLTGSRLQYDDLTGSRLQYDDLTGSRLQRDDLTGSRLQYDDLTGSRLQYDDLTGCRLQYDDLTGSRLQYDDLTGSRLQRAIPDWLQTAPTSEEDLCPICYAHSISAVFKPCSHKSCKACINQHLMNNKDCFFCKAIITGVEDYSKPTAS
;
A
#
# COMPACT_ATOMS: atom_id res chain seq x y z
N MET A 1 11.63 5.13 12.22
CA MET A 1 11.19 5.70 13.50
C MET A 1 10.02 4.83 13.84
N ASP A 2 10.15 3.95 14.83
CA ASP A 2 9.10 2.99 15.15
C ASP A 2 7.90 3.80 15.66
N TRP A 3 6.80 3.80 14.91
CA TRP A 3 5.57 4.47 15.33
C TRP A 3 5.04 3.74 16.56
N VAL A 4 5.20 4.34 17.74
CA VAL A 4 4.68 3.77 18.98
C VAL A 4 3.27 4.31 19.16
N GLY A 5 2.28 3.58 18.63
CA GLY A 5 0.86 3.65 18.96
C GLY A 5 0.37 4.95 19.59
N GLY A 6 -0.20 5.84 18.77
CA GLY A 6 -0.92 7.03 19.24
C GLY A 6 -2.22 6.65 19.96
N ASP A 7 -2.16 6.14 21.19
CA ASP A 7 -3.34 5.86 22.02
C ASP A 7 -3.89 7.11 22.75
N GLY A 8 -3.47 8.32 22.34
CA GLY A 8 -3.86 9.59 22.97
C GLY A 8 -4.60 10.53 22.02
N PRO A 9 -5.44 11.46 22.53
CA PRO A 9 -6.16 12.47 21.73
C PRO A 9 -5.23 13.60 21.24
N GLY A 10 -3.99 13.27 20.88
CA GLY A 10 -2.99 14.22 20.45
C GLY A 10 -3.01 14.34 18.93
N VAL A 11 -3.15 15.58 18.45
CA VAL A 11 -2.80 15.97 17.06
C VAL A 11 -1.33 15.65 16.86
N ASN A 12 -1.00 14.69 15.99
CA ASN A 12 0.38 14.40 15.61
C ASN A 12 0.71 15.10 14.28
N ASP A 13 1.83 15.82 14.26
CA ASP A 13 2.42 16.30 13.02
C ASP A 13 3.32 15.19 12.45
N LEU A 14 2.80 14.50 11.44
CA LEU A 14 3.45 13.46 10.66
C LEU A 14 3.72 13.94 9.22
N THR A 15 3.81 15.26 9.02
CA THR A 15 4.02 15.86 7.70
C THR A 15 5.27 15.29 7.04
N GLY A 16 5.12 14.75 5.83
CA GLY A 16 6.21 14.21 5.04
C GLY A 16 6.92 13.00 5.67
N CYS A 17 6.31 12.35 6.67
CA CYS A 17 6.86 11.16 7.30
C CYS A 17 7.05 10.03 6.28
N ARG A 18 7.90 9.08 6.64
CA ARG A 18 8.10 7.85 5.87
C ARG A 18 7.87 6.68 6.80
N LEU A 19 6.72 6.05 6.64
CA LEU A 19 6.35 4.80 7.28
C LEU A 19 6.57 3.70 6.25
N GLN A 20 7.27 2.66 6.69
CA GLN A 20 7.67 1.55 5.84
C GLN A 20 7.74 0.27 6.65
N HIS A 21 6.86 -0.68 6.35
CA HIS A 21 6.75 -1.94 7.09
C HIS A 21 6.34 -1.75 8.56
N ASP A 22 5.57 -0.70 8.85
CA ASP A 22 5.04 -0.43 10.17
C ASP A 22 3.74 -1.22 10.40
N ASP A 23 3.57 -1.77 11.60
CA ASP A 23 2.31 -2.38 12.05
C ASP A 23 1.46 -1.31 12.74
N LEU A 24 0.41 -0.87 12.04
CA LEU A 24 -0.59 0.10 12.46
C LEU A 24 -1.96 -0.57 12.64
N THR A 25 -1.99 -1.88 12.85
CA THR A 25 -3.22 -2.67 12.98
C THR A 25 -4.11 -2.11 14.08
N GLY A 26 -5.34 -1.77 13.74
CA GLY A 26 -6.33 -1.24 14.69
C GLY A 26 -5.98 0.12 15.28
N SER A 27 -4.97 0.81 14.72
CA SER A 27 -4.57 2.16 15.13
C SER A 27 -5.74 3.14 15.11
N ARG A 28 -5.63 4.18 15.93
CA ARG A 28 -6.56 5.30 15.97
C ARG A 28 -5.79 6.56 15.68
N LEU A 29 -5.87 7.00 14.43
CA LEU A 29 -5.39 8.29 13.98
C LEU A 29 -6.59 9.24 14.07
N GLN A 30 -6.37 10.38 14.71
CA GLN A 30 -7.44 11.36 14.89
C GLN A 30 -6.87 12.76 14.99
N TYR A 31 -7.24 13.60 14.01
CA TYR A 31 -6.73 14.96 13.85
C TYR A 31 -5.22 15.01 13.54
N ASP A 32 -4.68 13.97 12.91
CA ASP A 32 -3.27 13.89 12.54
C ASP A 32 -2.99 14.58 11.20
N ASP A 33 -1.84 15.24 11.08
CA ASP A 33 -1.36 15.83 9.83
C ASP A 33 -0.37 14.87 9.18
N LEU A 34 -0.83 14.15 8.14
CA LEU A 34 -0.03 13.26 7.30
C LEU A 34 0.25 13.89 5.92
N THR A 35 0.22 15.22 5.81
CA THR A 35 0.41 15.92 4.53
C THR A 35 1.70 15.49 3.85
N GLY A 36 1.61 15.01 2.61
CA GLY A 36 2.75 14.58 1.80
C GLY A 36 3.55 13.40 2.36
N SER A 37 3.01 12.69 3.35
CA SER A 37 3.60 11.47 3.91
C SER A 37 3.72 10.36 2.87
N ARG A 38 4.55 9.37 3.20
CA ARG A 38 4.72 8.14 2.40
C ARG A 38 4.55 6.95 3.32
N LEU A 39 3.49 6.20 3.09
CA LEU A 39 3.20 4.92 3.70
C LEU A 39 3.47 3.85 2.64
N GLN A 40 4.21 2.82 3.02
CA GLN A 40 4.59 1.76 2.09
C GLN A 40 4.74 0.42 2.80
N TYR A 41 3.90 -0.54 2.41
CA TYR A 41 3.88 -1.87 3.01
C TYR A 41 3.50 -1.84 4.49
N ASP A 42 2.70 -0.87 4.90
CA ASP A 42 2.23 -0.73 6.27
C ASP A 42 0.93 -1.53 6.46
N ASP A 43 0.75 -2.13 7.63
CA ASP A 43 -0.49 -2.82 7.99
C ASP A 43 -1.41 -1.87 8.75
N LEU A 44 -2.45 -1.36 8.10
CA LEU A 44 -3.49 -0.51 8.68
C LEU A 44 -4.81 -1.29 8.87
N THR A 45 -4.76 -2.62 8.96
CA THR A 45 -5.96 -3.45 9.05
C THR A 45 -6.85 -3.01 10.21
N GLY A 46 -8.12 -2.72 9.92
CA GLY A 46 -9.11 -2.29 10.91
C GLY A 46 -8.80 -0.97 11.63
N SER A 47 -7.84 -0.19 11.14
CA SER A 47 -7.51 1.14 11.64
C SER A 47 -8.70 2.10 11.54
N ARG A 48 -8.63 3.18 12.31
CA ARG A 48 -9.58 4.28 12.30
C ARG A 48 -8.83 5.57 12.07
N LEU A 49 -9.09 6.19 10.93
CA LEU A 49 -8.63 7.52 10.56
C LEU A 49 -9.84 8.44 10.62
N GLN A 50 -9.70 9.56 11.32
CA GLN A 50 -10.79 10.49 11.55
C GLN A 50 -10.31 11.92 11.65
N TYR A 51 -10.76 12.76 10.72
CA TYR A 51 -10.35 14.16 10.64
C TYR A 51 -8.86 14.36 10.38
N ASP A 52 -8.24 13.41 9.70
CA ASP A 52 -6.81 13.43 9.37
C ASP A 52 -6.56 14.16 8.03
N ASP A 53 -5.43 14.86 7.91
CA ASP A 53 -5.00 15.48 6.67
C ASP A 53 -3.98 14.58 5.96
N LEU A 54 -4.40 13.90 4.91
CA LEU A 54 -3.57 13.07 4.03
C LEU A 54 -3.30 13.76 2.68
N THR A 55 -3.40 15.09 2.61
CA THR A 55 -3.24 15.86 1.37
C THR A 55 -1.92 15.52 0.68
N GLY A 56 -1.99 15.10 -0.58
CA GLY A 56 -0.82 14.77 -1.39
C GLY A 56 0.04 13.60 -0.88
N SER A 57 -0.44 12.84 0.10
CA SER A 57 0.21 11.64 0.61
C SER A 57 0.34 10.56 -0.46
N ARG A 58 1.20 9.57 -0.19
CA ARG A 58 1.38 8.39 -1.04
C ARG A 58 1.27 7.14 -0.18
N LEU A 59 0.22 6.38 -0.40
CA LEU A 59 0.02 5.05 0.14
C LEU A 59 0.30 4.06 -0.98
N GLN A 60 1.11 3.05 -0.68
CA GLN A 60 1.53 2.08 -1.69
C GLN A 60 1.74 0.72 -1.07
N TYR A 61 0.94 -0.25 -1.50
CA TYR A 61 0.98 -1.63 -1.02
C TYR A 61 0.62 -1.75 0.46
N ASP A 62 -0.21 -0.84 0.97
CA ASP A 62 -0.66 -0.84 2.35
C ASP A 62 -1.91 -1.70 2.51
N ASP A 63 -2.05 -2.39 3.65
CA ASP A 63 -3.26 -3.15 3.98
C ASP A 63 -4.21 -2.27 4.81
N LEU A 64 -5.29 -1.79 4.19
CA LEU A 64 -6.36 -1.03 4.83
C LEU A 64 -7.63 -1.86 4.98
N THR A 65 -7.53 -3.20 5.02
CA THR A 65 -8.68 -4.10 5.10
C THR A 65 -9.55 -3.77 6.30
N GLY A 66 -10.85 -3.55 6.05
CA GLY A 66 -11.83 -3.23 7.09
C GLY A 66 -11.60 -1.93 7.85
N SER A 67 -10.65 -1.09 7.41
CA SER A 67 -10.38 0.24 7.98
C SER A 67 -11.60 1.17 7.87
N ARG A 68 -11.57 2.23 8.67
CA ARG A 68 -12.58 3.29 8.65
C ARG A 68 -11.89 4.63 8.49
N LEU A 69 -12.11 5.26 7.35
CA LEU A 69 -11.75 6.63 7.07
C LEU A 69 -13.03 7.46 7.19
N GLN A 70 -12.94 8.58 7.88
CA GLN A 70 -14.09 9.42 8.11
C GLN A 70 -13.72 10.89 8.29
N ARG A 71 -14.16 11.71 7.33
CA ARG A 71 -13.92 13.16 7.29
C ARG A 71 -12.43 13.49 7.13
N ASP A 72 -11.71 12.62 6.42
CA ASP A 72 -10.31 12.78 6.13
C ASP A 72 -10.11 13.57 4.83
N ASP A 73 -9.04 14.36 4.73
CA ASP A 73 -8.66 15.05 3.50
C ASP A 73 -7.61 14.24 2.74
N LEU A 74 -8.00 13.61 1.64
CA LEU A 74 -7.14 12.84 0.75
C LEU A 74 -6.88 13.60 -0.56
N THR A 75 -7.03 14.92 -0.58
CA THR A 75 -6.91 15.74 -1.79
C THR A 75 -5.56 15.52 -2.48
N GLY A 76 -5.61 15.14 -3.76
CA GLY A 76 -4.42 14.92 -4.59
C GLY A 76 -3.51 13.77 -4.15
N SER A 77 -3.94 12.97 -3.16
CA SER A 77 -3.22 11.78 -2.70
C SER A 77 -3.12 10.71 -3.79
N ARG A 78 -2.23 9.74 -3.57
CA ARG A 78 -2.02 8.61 -4.47
C ARG A 78 -2.05 7.33 -3.65
N LEU A 79 -3.06 6.53 -3.91
CA LEU A 79 -3.21 5.17 -3.41
C LEU A 79 -2.90 4.23 -4.58
N GLN A 80 -2.00 3.29 -4.36
CA GLN A 80 -1.55 2.39 -5.41
C GLN A 80 -1.28 1.00 -4.87
N TYR A 81 -2.05 0.03 -5.37
CA TYR A 81 -1.96 -1.37 -4.99
C TYR A 81 -2.29 -1.62 -3.51
N ASP A 82 -3.12 -0.77 -2.92
CA ASP A 82 -3.54 -0.88 -1.52
C ASP A 82 -4.75 -1.84 -1.41
N ASP A 83 -4.83 -2.59 -0.31
CA ASP A 83 -6.01 -3.42 -0.03
C ASP A 83 -7.01 -2.63 0.83
N LEU A 84 -8.11 -2.19 0.22
CA LEU A 84 -9.20 -1.50 0.90
C LEU A 84 -10.44 -2.42 1.06
N THR A 85 -10.25 -3.74 1.05
CA THR A 85 -11.35 -4.70 1.11
C THR A 85 -12.19 -4.49 2.36
N GLY A 86 -13.51 -4.33 2.18
CA GLY A 86 -14.46 -4.12 3.28
C GLY A 86 -14.29 -2.82 4.08
N SER A 87 -13.40 -1.92 3.65
CA SER A 87 -13.19 -0.61 4.26
C SER A 87 -14.44 0.29 4.16
N ARG A 88 -14.48 1.33 4.98
CA ARG A 88 -15.53 2.35 4.96
C ARG A 88 -14.89 3.72 4.87
N LEU A 89 -15.19 4.42 3.78
CA LEU A 89 -14.85 5.81 3.55
C LEU A 89 -16.14 6.61 3.65
N GLN A 90 -16.15 7.65 4.48
CA GLN A 90 -17.36 8.41 4.78
C GLN A 90 -17.06 9.88 4.99
N TYR A 91 -17.63 10.72 4.12
CA TYR A 91 -17.45 12.18 4.15
C TYR A 91 -16.01 12.61 3.89
N ASP A 92 -15.23 11.81 3.17
CA ASP A 92 -13.83 12.09 2.87
C ASP A 92 -13.70 12.97 1.62
N ASP A 93 -12.68 13.83 1.58
CA ASP A 93 -12.34 14.60 0.38
C ASP A 93 -11.30 13.84 -0.44
N LEU A 94 -11.73 13.22 -1.54
CA LEU A 94 -10.88 12.49 -2.48
C LEU A 94 -10.64 13.30 -3.76
N THR A 95 -10.76 14.63 -3.70
CA THR A 95 -10.61 15.51 -4.86
C THR A 95 -9.24 15.33 -5.51
N GLY A 96 -9.23 15.00 -6.80
CA GLY A 96 -7.99 14.75 -7.55
C GLY A 96 -7.17 13.53 -7.09
N CYS A 97 -7.70 12.72 -6.17
CA CYS A 97 -7.06 11.49 -5.69
C CYS A 97 -6.88 10.48 -6.83
N ARG A 98 -5.78 9.72 -6.78
CA ARG A 98 -5.52 8.62 -7.72
C ARG A 98 -5.57 7.31 -6.96
N LEU A 99 -6.60 6.51 -7.23
CA LEU A 99 -6.76 5.15 -6.76
C LEU A 99 -6.43 4.21 -7.91
N GLN A 100 -5.24 3.59 -7.89
CA GLN A 100 -4.75 2.77 -8.99
C GLN A 100 -4.41 1.37 -8.50
N TYR A 101 -5.15 0.39 -9.02
CA TYR A 101 -4.96 -1.03 -8.73
C TYR A 101 -5.27 -1.42 -7.29
N ASP A 102 -6.00 -0.58 -6.57
CA ASP A 102 -6.44 -0.85 -5.21
C ASP A 102 -7.62 -1.82 -5.19
N ASP A 103 -7.63 -2.74 -4.22
CA ASP A 103 -8.75 -3.65 -4.02
C ASP A 103 -9.83 -2.98 -3.18
N LEU A 104 -10.89 -2.52 -3.84
CA LEU A 104 -12.05 -1.89 -3.21
C LEU A 104 -13.20 -2.89 -2.99
N THR A 105 -12.95 -4.21 -3.01
CA THR A 105 -13.99 -5.23 -2.90
C THR A 105 -14.76 -5.11 -1.58
N GLY A 106 -16.08 -4.92 -1.67
CA GLY A 106 -16.93 -4.74 -0.49
C GLY A 106 -16.71 -3.42 0.27
N SER A 107 -15.83 -2.53 -0.19
CA SER A 107 -15.65 -1.20 0.37
C SER A 107 -16.92 -0.35 0.18
N ARG A 108 -17.10 0.64 1.06
CA ARG A 108 -18.22 1.58 0.99
C ARG A 108 -17.67 2.99 0.97
N LEU A 109 -17.91 3.70 -0.15
CA LEU A 109 -17.67 5.13 -0.28
C LEU A 109 -19.04 5.83 -0.14
N GLN A 110 -19.21 6.65 0.89
CA GLN A 110 -20.47 7.32 1.20
C GLN A 110 -20.25 8.80 1.49
N TYR A 111 -20.87 9.66 0.68
CA TYR A 111 -20.77 11.12 0.80
C TYR A 111 -19.36 11.69 0.57
N ASP A 112 -18.48 10.92 -0.08
CA ASP A 112 -17.12 11.35 -0.39
C ASP A 112 -17.08 12.24 -1.65
N ASP A 113 -16.22 13.26 -1.65
CA ASP A 113 -16.01 14.09 -2.83
C ASP A 113 -14.95 13.44 -3.74
N LEU A 114 -15.41 12.90 -4.86
CA LEU A 114 -14.54 12.25 -5.85
C LEU A 114 -14.20 13.17 -7.03
N THR A 115 -14.39 14.48 -6.92
CA THR A 115 -14.21 15.44 -8.02
C THR A 115 -12.81 15.34 -8.61
N GLY A 116 -12.72 15.02 -9.91
CA GLY A 116 -11.43 14.89 -10.60
C GLY A 116 -10.57 13.70 -10.16
N SER A 117 -11.08 12.82 -9.30
CA SER A 117 -10.39 11.59 -8.91
C SER A 117 -10.27 10.61 -10.09
N ARG A 118 -9.28 9.73 -10.03
CA ARG A 118 -9.06 8.68 -11.03
C ARG A 118 -9.09 7.32 -10.34
N LEU A 119 -10.09 6.52 -10.67
CA LEU A 119 -10.19 5.11 -10.24
C LEU A 119 -9.79 4.20 -11.40
N GLN A 120 -8.69 3.46 -11.23
CA GLN A 120 -8.23 2.45 -12.17
C GLN A 120 -8.26 1.07 -11.51
N ARG A 121 -9.31 0.29 -11.80
CA ARG A 121 -9.57 -1.02 -11.18
C ARG A 121 -8.94 -2.22 -11.90
N ALA A 122 -8.32 -2.03 -13.06
CA ALA A 122 -7.78 -3.14 -13.83
C ALA A 122 -6.50 -3.68 -13.16
N ILE A 123 -6.66 -4.62 -12.22
CA ILE A 123 -5.54 -5.38 -11.66
C ILE A 123 -4.75 -5.98 -12.82
N PRO A 124 -3.46 -5.63 -13.00
CA PRO A 124 -2.66 -6.23 -14.04
C PRO A 124 -2.53 -7.74 -13.74
N ASP A 125 -2.53 -8.58 -14.78
CA ASP A 125 -2.63 -10.05 -14.69
C ASP A 125 -1.73 -10.69 -13.61
N TRP A 126 -0.59 -10.07 -13.31
CA TRP A 126 0.35 -10.57 -12.32
C TRP A 126 -0.04 -10.38 -10.85
N LEU A 127 -1.10 -9.62 -10.54
CA LEU A 127 -1.62 -9.43 -9.17
C LEU A 127 -2.80 -10.38 -8.85
N GLN A 128 -3.23 -11.25 -9.77
CA GLN A 128 -4.40 -12.13 -9.59
C GLN A 128 -4.17 -13.33 -8.64
N THR A 129 -2.95 -13.54 -8.14
CA THR A 129 -2.60 -14.73 -7.35
C THR A 129 -2.28 -14.36 -5.90
N ALA A 130 -3.27 -14.57 -5.02
CA ALA A 130 -3.07 -14.45 -3.58
C ALA A 130 -2.04 -15.49 -3.06
N PRO A 131 -1.22 -15.14 -2.05
CA PRO A 131 -0.22 -16.06 -1.52
C PRO A 131 -0.90 -17.26 -0.87
N THR A 132 -0.45 -18.47 -1.20
CA THR A 132 -1.00 -19.71 -0.65
C THR A 132 -0.34 -20.15 0.66
N SER A 133 0.79 -19.55 1.03
CA SER A 133 1.53 -19.80 2.28
C SER A 133 2.53 -18.69 2.58
N GLU A 134 3.00 -18.55 3.83
CA GLU A 134 4.01 -17.55 4.21
C GLU A 134 5.33 -17.69 3.43
N GLU A 135 5.69 -18.91 3.01
CA GLU A 135 6.86 -19.16 2.16
C GLU A 135 6.70 -18.61 0.74
N ASP A 136 5.47 -18.34 0.33
CA ASP A 136 5.15 -17.75 -0.97
C ASP A 136 5.16 -16.23 -0.92
N LEU A 137 5.35 -15.61 0.25
CA LEU A 137 5.37 -14.16 0.39
C LEU A 137 6.67 -13.57 -0.14
N CYS A 138 6.55 -12.44 -0.80
CA CYS A 138 7.63 -11.64 -1.31
C CYS A 138 8.53 -11.23 -0.14
N PRO A 139 9.82 -11.57 -0.14
CA PRO A 139 10.73 -11.22 0.96
C PRO A 139 11.06 -9.72 1.05
N ILE A 140 10.54 -8.90 0.13
CA ILE A 140 10.66 -7.44 0.17
C ILE A 140 9.43 -6.83 0.86
N CYS A 141 8.22 -7.23 0.48
CA CYS A 141 7.00 -6.61 1.02
C CYS A 141 6.25 -7.44 2.06
N TYR A 142 6.54 -8.72 2.18
CA TYR A 142 5.81 -9.68 3.01
C TYR A 142 4.27 -9.72 2.77
N ALA A 143 3.76 -9.04 1.74
CA ALA A 143 2.32 -8.91 1.47
C ALA A 143 1.87 -9.66 0.21
N HIS A 144 2.73 -9.78 -0.81
CA HIS A 144 2.35 -10.35 -2.12
C HIS A 144 3.10 -11.63 -2.43
N SER A 145 2.48 -12.51 -3.22
CA SER A 145 3.13 -13.71 -3.73
C SER A 145 4.40 -13.39 -4.50
N ILE A 146 5.44 -14.21 -4.31
CA ILE A 146 6.61 -14.24 -5.17
C ILE A 146 6.14 -14.54 -6.60
N SER A 147 6.37 -13.59 -7.51
CA SER A 147 5.91 -13.65 -8.90
C SER A 147 6.97 -13.21 -9.90
N ALA A 148 8.17 -12.89 -9.42
CA ALA A 148 9.30 -12.45 -10.23
C ALA A 148 10.59 -13.15 -9.80
N VAL A 149 11.46 -13.48 -10.76
CA VAL A 149 12.83 -13.94 -10.54
C VAL A 149 13.81 -13.05 -11.29
N PHE A 150 14.92 -12.70 -10.64
CA PHE A 150 15.89 -11.74 -11.14
C PHE A 150 17.05 -12.46 -11.85
N LYS A 151 17.46 -11.99 -13.02
CA LYS A 151 18.67 -12.46 -13.70
C LYS A 151 19.84 -11.51 -13.46
N PRO A 152 21.07 -12.04 -13.25
CA PRO A 152 21.45 -13.46 -13.24
C PRO A 152 21.34 -14.15 -11.86
N CYS A 153 21.03 -13.42 -10.78
CA CYS A 153 21.21 -13.91 -9.41
C CYS A 153 20.13 -14.88 -8.89
N SER A 154 19.04 -15.10 -9.63
CA SER A 154 17.93 -15.99 -9.27
C SER A 154 17.18 -15.65 -7.96
N HIS A 155 17.43 -14.47 -7.37
CA HIS A 155 16.61 -13.96 -6.27
C HIS A 155 15.18 -13.68 -6.74
N LYS A 156 14.24 -13.71 -5.80
CA LYS A 156 12.82 -13.61 -6.12
C LYS A 156 12.13 -12.55 -5.26
N SER A 157 11.09 -11.95 -5.83
CA SER A 157 10.17 -11.03 -5.15
C SER A 157 8.81 -11.06 -5.85
N CYS A 158 7.84 -10.29 -5.39
CA CYS A 158 6.69 -9.94 -6.21
C CYS A 158 7.09 -8.96 -7.32
N LYS A 159 6.34 -8.94 -8.42
CA LYS A 159 6.54 -8.00 -9.54
C LYS A 159 6.39 -6.53 -9.12
N ALA A 160 5.48 -6.26 -8.20
CA ALA A 160 5.28 -4.95 -7.59
C ALA A 160 6.60 -4.34 -7.06
N CYS A 161 7.27 -5.04 -6.15
CA CYS A 161 8.52 -4.58 -5.53
C CYS A 161 9.64 -4.38 -6.56
N ILE A 162 9.80 -5.33 -7.50
CA ILE A 162 10.91 -5.25 -8.47
C ILE A 162 10.68 -4.15 -9.52
N ASN A 163 9.45 -3.96 -10.00
CA ASN A 163 9.15 -2.89 -10.95
C ASN A 163 9.42 -1.52 -10.32
N GLN A 164 9.03 -1.34 -9.06
CA GLN A 164 9.29 -0.11 -8.32
C GLN A 164 10.79 0.09 -8.07
N HIS A 165 11.50 -0.96 -7.68
CA HIS A 165 12.94 -0.91 -7.46
C HIS A 165 13.70 -0.50 -8.74
N LEU A 166 13.32 -1.09 -9.88
CA LEU A 166 13.94 -0.83 -11.17
C LEU A 166 13.68 0.57 -11.74
N MET A 167 12.72 1.33 -11.21
CA MET A 167 12.57 2.75 -11.57
C MET A 167 13.74 3.61 -11.08
N ASN A 168 14.39 3.21 -9.98
CA ASN A 168 15.40 4.02 -9.31
C ASN A 168 16.77 3.33 -9.22
N ASN A 169 16.84 2.00 -9.30
CA ASN A 169 18.06 1.23 -9.13
C ASN A 169 18.05 -0.06 -9.96
N LYS A 170 19.16 -0.38 -10.62
CA LYS A 170 19.31 -1.60 -11.44
C LYS A 170 19.92 -2.78 -10.70
N ASP A 171 20.32 -2.63 -9.44
CA ASP A 171 20.99 -3.69 -8.68
C ASP A 171 19.99 -4.60 -7.98
N CYS A 172 20.32 -5.87 -7.79
CA CYS A 172 19.48 -6.78 -7.02
C CYS A 172 19.38 -6.31 -5.57
N PHE A 173 18.16 -6.26 -5.03
CA PHE A 173 17.92 -5.87 -3.64
C PHE A 173 18.77 -6.69 -2.65
N PHE A 174 18.85 -8.01 -2.87
CA PHE A 174 19.48 -9.00 -1.98
C PHE A 174 21.00 -9.10 -2.12
N CYS A 175 21.52 -9.22 -3.34
CA CYS A 175 22.96 -9.47 -3.56
C CYS A 175 23.71 -8.34 -4.26
N LYS A 176 23.03 -7.24 -4.59
CA LYS A 176 23.59 -6.07 -5.29
C LYS A 176 24.17 -6.36 -6.69
N ALA A 177 23.93 -7.55 -7.25
CA ALA A 177 24.29 -7.84 -8.64
C ALA A 177 23.39 -7.06 -9.61
N ILE A 178 23.95 -6.52 -10.69
CA ILE A 178 23.17 -5.79 -11.71
C ILE A 178 22.12 -6.73 -12.32
N ILE A 179 20.85 -6.31 -12.24
CA ILE A 179 19.71 -7.01 -12.82
C ILE A 179 19.72 -6.76 -14.33
N THR A 180 19.84 -7.83 -15.10
CA THR A 180 19.78 -7.79 -16.57
C THR A 180 18.40 -8.17 -17.12
N GLY A 181 17.55 -8.77 -16.29
CA GLY A 181 16.18 -9.14 -16.66
C GLY A 181 15.35 -9.59 -15.46
N VAL A 182 14.04 -9.46 -15.60
CA VAL A 182 13.03 -9.94 -14.65
C VAL A 182 12.12 -10.91 -15.41
N GLU A 183 12.02 -12.13 -14.92
CA GLU A 183 11.16 -13.16 -15.49
C GLU A 183 10.01 -13.49 -14.54
N ASP A 184 8.90 -13.96 -15.12
CA ASP A 184 7.73 -14.41 -14.38
C ASP A 184 8.07 -15.69 -13.61
N TYR A 185 7.72 -15.72 -12.33
CA TYR A 185 7.89 -16.89 -11.49
C TYR A 185 6.53 -17.48 -11.14
N SER A 186 6.35 -18.77 -11.42
CA SER A 186 5.27 -19.59 -10.89
C SER A 186 5.85 -20.74 -10.08
N LYS A 187 5.26 -21.02 -8.91
CA LYS A 187 5.66 -22.17 -8.09
C LYS A 187 5.36 -23.45 -8.89
N PRO A 188 6.29 -24.42 -8.97
CA PRO A 188 5.99 -25.71 -9.56
C PRO A 188 4.84 -26.36 -8.80
N THR A 189 3.76 -26.74 -9.47
CA THR A 189 2.70 -27.56 -8.88
C THR A 189 3.31 -28.88 -8.45
N ALA A 190 3.24 -29.18 -7.16
CA ALA A 190 3.60 -30.51 -6.65
C ALA A 190 2.73 -31.55 -7.39
N SER A 191 3.39 -32.43 -8.13
CA SER A 191 2.76 -33.56 -8.82
C SER A 191 2.51 -34.73 -7.86
#